data_AF-A0A7Y6XSD5-F1
#
_entry.id   AF-A0A7Y6XSD5-F1
#
_cell.length_a   1.000
_cell.length_b   1.000
_cell.length_c   1.000
_cell.angle_alpha   90.00
_cell.angle_beta   90.00
_cell.angle_gamma   90.00
#
_symmetry.space_group_name_H-M   'P 1'
#
loop_
_entity.id
_entity.type
_entity.pdbx_description
1 polymer ?
#
loop_
_entity_poly.entity_id
_entity_poly.type
_entity_poly.pdbx_seq_one_letter_code
_entity_poly.pdbx_strand_id
1 'polypeptide(L)'
;MNSNFIAVIGHRNLSQPIEEKVRKALKYKLSELKSENVKVLTGLALGVDQIAAEICLELSIPYEVVLPMPEDEFFNKSIAQDLDTKQQKKAKNKFEILLSKAEAIHQIYEEEWFKDAIKNSISASKPYELLGDYLCDISQQCIFVWDGVQNGKPGGTSDTLAKAMQKKDLIKWELKLFNEISGQTDQSEFYKWEKFL
;
A
#
# COMPACT_ATOMS: atom_id res chain seq x y z
N MET A 1 -6.15 12.41 22.10
CA MET A 1 -4.87 11.68 21.98
C MET A 1 -4.51 11.70 20.50
N ASN A 2 -3.26 12.02 20.14
CA ASN A 2 -2.85 11.92 18.74
C ASN A 2 -2.78 10.44 18.37
N SER A 3 -3.47 10.04 17.29
CA SER A 3 -3.37 8.68 16.77
C SER A 3 -1.98 8.46 16.19
N ASN A 4 -1.42 7.27 16.42
CA ASN A 4 -0.17 6.83 15.80
C ASN A 4 -0.48 6.09 14.50
N PHE A 5 0.05 6.55 13.38
CA PHE A 5 -0.17 5.94 12.08
C PHE A 5 0.96 4.97 11.71
N ILE A 6 0.54 3.81 11.19
CA ILE A 6 1.39 2.85 10.49
C ILE A 6 0.95 2.84 9.03
N ALA A 7 1.75 3.39 8.13
CA ALA A 7 1.50 3.26 6.71
C ALA A 7 1.86 1.86 6.22
N VAL A 8 1.02 1.25 5.39
CA VAL A 8 1.31 -0.02 4.71
C VAL A 8 1.26 0.20 3.21
N ILE A 9 2.38 -0.14 2.54
CA ILE A 9 2.62 0.10 1.12
C ILE A 9 3.24 -1.16 0.52
N GLY A 10 2.80 -1.59 -0.66
CA GLY A 10 3.49 -2.69 -1.31
C GLY A 10 3.05 -3.04 -2.72
N HIS A 11 3.52 -4.21 -3.16
CA HIS A 11 3.28 -4.73 -4.50
C HIS A 11 1.80 -4.94 -4.81
N ARG A 12 1.43 -4.59 -6.04
CA ARG A 12 0.05 -4.75 -6.55
C ARG A 12 -0.25 -6.15 -7.05
N ASN A 13 0.73 -6.76 -7.72
CA ASN A 13 0.55 -8.02 -8.43
C ASN A 13 1.28 -9.12 -7.66
N LEU A 14 0.55 -9.83 -6.80
CA LEU A 14 1.05 -11.00 -6.08
C LEU A 14 0.43 -12.26 -6.69
N SER A 15 1.23 -13.33 -6.85
CA SER A 15 0.67 -14.65 -7.11
C SER A 15 -0.07 -15.15 -5.87
N GLN A 16 -1.07 -16.04 -6.03
CA GLN A 16 -1.82 -16.57 -4.88
C GLN A 16 -0.94 -17.14 -3.75
N PRO A 17 0.09 -17.97 -4.04
CA PRO A 17 0.96 -18.49 -2.98
C PRO A 17 1.72 -17.39 -2.23
N ILE A 18 2.12 -16.33 -2.93
CA ILE A 18 2.79 -15.18 -2.31
C ILE A 18 1.79 -14.35 -1.51
N GLU A 19 0.57 -14.16 -2.00
CA GLU A 19 -0.49 -13.42 -1.33
C GLU A 19 -0.80 -14.00 0.06
N GLU A 20 -0.96 -15.32 0.16
CA GLU A 20 -1.24 -16.00 1.43
C GLU A 20 -0.10 -15.82 2.45
N LYS A 21 1.15 -15.96 1.97
CA LYS A 21 2.35 -15.77 2.79
C LYS A 21 2.47 -14.31 3.27
N VAL A 22 2.25 -13.34 2.37
CA VAL A 22 2.21 -11.91 2.68
C VAL A 22 1.13 -11.62 3.71
N ARG A 23 -0.08 -12.15 3.54
CA ARG A 23 -1.19 -11.99 4.50
C ARG A 23 -0.76 -12.47 5.89
N LYS A 24 -0.15 -13.66 5.98
CA LYS A 24 0.31 -14.22 7.27
C LYS A 24 1.39 -13.36 7.92
N ALA A 25 2.40 -12.94 7.16
CA ALA A 25 3.50 -12.11 7.66
C ALA A 25 3.03 -10.72 8.09
N LEU A 26 2.20 -10.07 7.27
CA LEU A 26 1.65 -8.75 7.56
C LEU A 26 0.69 -8.80 8.77
N LYS A 27 -0.13 -9.85 8.89
CA LYS A 27 -1.01 -10.05 10.05
C LYS A 27 -0.22 -10.21 11.33
N TYR A 28 0.86 -11.01 11.31
CA TYR A 28 1.76 -11.13 12.45
C TYR A 28 2.36 -9.77 12.83
N LYS A 29 2.92 -9.02 11.87
CA LYS A 29 3.53 -7.72 12.14
C LYS A 29 2.53 -6.67 12.65
N LEU A 30 1.35 -6.57 12.04
CA LEU A 30 0.30 -5.65 12.52
C LEU A 30 -0.24 -6.07 13.89
N SER A 31 -0.30 -7.36 14.21
CA SER A 31 -0.67 -7.81 15.56
C SER A 31 0.37 -7.47 16.61
N GLU A 32 1.67 -7.53 16.25
CA GLU A 32 2.79 -7.15 17.12
C GLU A 32 2.80 -5.63 17.39
N LEU A 33 2.51 -4.82 16.37
CA LEU A 33 2.49 -3.36 16.47
C LEU A 33 1.17 -2.80 17.00
N LYS A 34 0.13 -3.63 17.17
CA LYS A 34 -1.19 -3.21 17.64
C LYS A 34 -1.08 -2.62 19.06
N SER A 35 -1.65 -1.44 19.23
CA SER A 35 -1.89 -0.81 20.54
C SER A 35 -3.15 0.05 20.46
N GLU A 36 -3.65 0.55 21.60
CA GLU A 36 -4.92 1.28 21.68
C GLU A 36 -5.01 2.53 20.79
N ASN A 37 -3.87 3.15 20.46
CA ASN A 37 -3.82 4.40 19.69
C ASN A 37 -3.27 4.23 18.26
N VAL A 38 -3.12 2.99 17.78
CA VAL A 38 -2.58 2.72 16.44
C VAL A 38 -3.69 2.63 15.40
N LYS A 39 -3.47 3.33 14.27
CA LYS A 39 -4.27 3.22 13.04
C LYS A 39 -3.38 2.85 11.86
N VAL A 40 -3.94 2.17 10.88
CA VAL A 40 -3.25 1.89 9.61
C VAL A 40 -3.64 2.92 8.55
N LEU A 41 -2.67 3.38 7.78
CA LEU A 41 -2.87 4.27 6.65
C LEU A 41 -2.49 3.53 5.35
N THR A 42 -3.34 3.54 4.33
CA THR A 42 -3.06 2.81 3.08
C THR A 42 -3.69 3.48 1.86
N GLY A 43 -3.14 3.23 0.67
CA GLY A 43 -3.69 3.74 -0.60
C GLY A 43 -4.86 2.92 -1.14
N LEU A 44 -5.08 1.72 -0.60
CA LEU A 44 -6.11 0.77 -1.04
C LEU A 44 -5.97 0.29 -2.49
N ALA A 45 -4.77 0.39 -3.07
CA ALA A 45 -4.45 -0.22 -4.36
C ALA A 45 -4.63 -1.75 -4.32
N LEU A 46 -4.69 -2.40 -5.49
CA LEU A 46 -4.70 -3.87 -5.53
C LEU A 46 -3.48 -4.45 -4.80
N GLY A 47 -3.58 -5.67 -4.28
CA GLY A 47 -2.47 -6.36 -3.63
C GLY A 47 -2.31 -5.99 -2.15
N VAL A 48 -1.10 -5.62 -1.75
CA VAL A 48 -0.70 -5.43 -0.33
C VAL A 48 -1.62 -4.46 0.41
N ASP A 49 -1.97 -3.34 -0.19
CA ASP A 49 -2.80 -2.30 0.43
C ASP A 49 -4.19 -2.84 0.82
N GLN A 50 -4.85 -3.59 -0.08
CA GLN A 50 -6.12 -4.24 0.23
C GLN A 50 -5.98 -5.38 1.24
N ILE A 51 -4.89 -6.15 1.20
CA ILE A 51 -4.60 -7.18 2.21
C ILE A 51 -4.45 -6.55 3.60
N ALA A 52 -3.78 -5.40 3.68
CA ALA A 52 -3.63 -4.64 4.92
C ALA A 52 -4.98 -4.21 5.49
N ALA A 53 -5.85 -3.64 4.66
CA ALA A 53 -7.21 -3.24 5.07
C ALA A 53 -8.05 -4.44 5.56
N GLU A 54 -7.99 -5.58 4.87
CA GLU A 54 -8.67 -6.81 5.31
C GLU A 54 -8.16 -7.29 6.67
N ILE A 55 -6.84 -7.29 6.88
CA ILE A 55 -6.22 -7.67 8.16
C ILE A 55 -6.62 -6.71 9.27
N CYS A 56 -6.72 -5.41 8.98
CA CYS A 56 -7.17 -4.40 9.94
C CYS A 56 -8.58 -4.73 10.45
N LEU A 57 -9.49 -5.11 9.55
CA LEU A 57 -10.83 -5.58 9.93
C LEU A 57 -10.78 -6.84 10.79
N GLU A 58 -9.96 -7.83 10.42
CA GLU A 58 -9.81 -9.07 11.21
C GLU A 58 -9.26 -8.82 12.62
N LEU A 59 -8.31 -7.89 12.76
CA LEU A 59 -7.65 -7.59 14.02
C LEU A 59 -8.36 -6.48 14.81
N SER A 60 -9.44 -5.90 14.29
CA SER A 60 -10.08 -4.71 14.86
C SER A 60 -9.07 -3.57 15.09
N ILE A 61 -8.23 -3.32 14.10
CA ILE A 61 -7.34 -2.15 14.02
C ILE A 61 -8.04 -1.15 13.10
N PRO A 62 -8.29 0.10 13.52
CA PRO A 62 -8.86 1.07 12.61
C PRO A 62 -7.89 1.40 11.48
N TYR A 63 -8.42 1.65 10.29
CA TYR A 63 -7.61 2.10 9.16
C TYR A 63 -8.28 3.25 8.43
N GLU A 64 -7.44 4.07 7.81
CA GLU A 64 -7.83 5.21 7.00
C GLU A 64 -7.24 5.04 5.60
N VAL A 65 -7.97 5.53 4.60
CA VAL A 65 -7.60 5.38 3.19
C VAL A 65 -7.16 6.73 2.65
N VAL A 66 -6.08 6.75 1.85
CA VAL A 66 -5.58 7.96 1.19
C VAL A 66 -5.72 7.79 -0.32
N LEU A 67 -6.47 8.68 -0.95
CA LEU A 67 -6.71 8.67 -2.40
C LEU A 67 -5.98 9.86 -3.05
N PRO A 68 -5.03 9.59 -3.97
CA PRO A 68 -4.30 10.64 -4.68
C PRO A 68 -5.00 11.12 -5.95
N MET A 69 -6.20 10.62 -6.22
CA MET A 69 -7.04 10.96 -7.37
C MET A 69 -8.49 10.56 -7.08
N PRO A 70 -9.47 10.99 -7.91
CA PRO A 70 -10.86 10.57 -7.78
C PRO A 70 -11.02 9.05 -7.71
N GLU A 71 -12.02 8.58 -6.94
CA GLU A 71 -12.24 7.16 -6.65
C GLU A 71 -12.34 6.30 -7.91
N ASP A 72 -13.14 6.71 -8.90
CA ASP A 72 -13.31 5.97 -10.16
C ASP A 72 -11.99 5.90 -10.95
N GLU A 73 -11.22 6.99 -10.98
CA GLU A 73 -9.91 7.04 -11.63
C GLU A 73 -8.90 6.14 -10.92
N PHE A 74 -8.90 6.17 -9.58
CA PHE A 74 -8.06 5.31 -8.77
C PHE A 74 -8.41 3.84 -8.98
N PHE A 75 -9.70 3.48 -8.95
CA PHE A 75 -10.14 2.12 -9.22
C PHE A 75 -9.65 1.65 -10.61
N ASN A 76 -9.85 2.46 -11.64
CA ASN A 76 -9.47 2.10 -12.99
C ASN A 76 -7.95 1.89 -13.15
N LYS A 77 -7.13 2.78 -12.58
CA LYS A 77 -5.67 2.78 -12.76
C LYS A 77 -4.92 1.89 -11.76
N SER A 78 -5.41 1.80 -10.53
CA SER A 78 -4.73 1.11 -9.43
C SER A 78 -5.24 -0.31 -9.20
N ILE A 79 -6.38 -0.67 -9.78
CA ILE A 79 -7.05 -1.95 -9.51
C ILE A 79 -7.47 -2.66 -10.80
N ALA A 80 -8.19 -1.98 -11.70
CA ALA A 80 -8.89 -2.63 -12.81
C ALA A 80 -8.07 -2.86 -14.07
N GLN A 81 -6.94 -2.15 -14.24
CA GLN A 81 -6.18 -2.04 -15.50
C GLN A 81 -5.89 -3.38 -16.20
N ASP A 82 -5.55 -4.43 -15.43
CA ASP A 82 -5.13 -5.74 -15.96
C ASP A 82 -6.17 -6.85 -15.74
N LEU A 83 -7.41 -6.49 -15.35
CA LEU A 83 -8.47 -7.43 -14.99
C LEU A 83 -9.49 -7.59 -16.12
N ASP A 84 -10.02 -8.80 -16.31
CA ASP A 84 -11.18 -9.03 -17.17
C ASP A 84 -12.48 -8.44 -16.56
N THR A 85 -13.56 -8.30 -17.34
CA THR A 85 -14.82 -7.70 -16.89
C THR A 85 -15.41 -8.34 -15.63
N LYS A 86 -15.31 -9.67 -15.50
CA LYS A 86 -15.84 -10.41 -14.34
C LYS A 86 -14.96 -10.14 -13.11
N GLN A 87 -13.65 -10.12 -13.28
CA GLN A 87 -12.69 -9.79 -12.25
C GLN A 87 -12.83 -8.34 -11.80
N GLN A 88 -13.02 -7.39 -12.72
CA GLN A 88 -13.26 -5.98 -12.41
C GLN A 88 -14.50 -5.80 -11.53
N LYS A 89 -15.61 -6.48 -11.83
CA LYS A 89 -16.82 -6.41 -10.99
C LYS A 89 -16.56 -6.90 -9.56
N LYS A 90 -15.83 -8.01 -9.41
CA LYS A 90 -15.45 -8.55 -8.10
C LYS A 90 -14.52 -7.59 -7.35
N ALA A 91 -13.54 -7.03 -8.05
CA ALA A 91 -12.58 -6.07 -7.51
C ALA A 91 -13.27 -4.76 -7.08
N LYS A 92 -14.23 -4.26 -7.87
CA LYS A 92 -15.02 -3.06 -7.53
C LYS A 92 -15.81 -3.26 -6.25
N ASN A 93 -16.54 -4.36 -6.15
CA ASN A 93 -17.28 -4.68 -4.93
C ASN A 93 -16.36 -4.82 -3.70
N LYS A 94 -15.19 -5.45 -3.84
CA LYS A 94 -14.20 -5.52 -2.75
C LYS A 94 -13.69 -4.13 -2.36
N PHE A 95 -13.32 -3.31 -3.34
CA PHE A 95 -12.84 -1.94 -3.12
C PHE A 95 -13.88 -1.09 -2.39
N GLU A 96 -15.13 -1.08 -2.83
CA GLU A 96 -16.23 -0.34 -2.19
C GLU A 96 -16.51 -0.81 -0.75
N ILE A 97 -16.47 -2.13 -0.51
CA ILE A 97 -16.63 -2.69 0.84
C ILE A 97 -15.49 -2.25 1.76
N LEU A 98 -14.24 -2.26 1.28
CA LEU A 98 -13.11 -1.84 2.09
C LEU A 98 -13.10 -0.32 2.29
N LEU A 99 -13.46 0.45 1.28
CA LEU A 99 -13.52 1.90 1.38
C LEU A 99 -14.61 2.36 2.37
N SER A 100 -15.80 1.75 2.31
CA SER A 100 -16.92 2.05 3.23
C SER A 100 -16.69 1.66 4.69
N LYS A 101 -15.71 0.79 4.96
CA LYS A 101 -15.32 0.39 6.31
C LYS A 101 -14.12 1.16 6.87
N ALA A 102 -13.49 2.01 6.07
CA ALA A 102 -12.43 2.88 6.53
C ALA A 102 -12.99 3.90 7.55
N GLU A 103 -12.21 4.23 8.57
CA GLU A 103 -12.60 5.25 9.56
C GLU A 103 -12.62 6.65 8.95
N ALA A 104 -11.73 6.91 8.00
CA ALA A 104 -11.65 8.14 7.23
C ALA A 104 -11.08 7.89 5.82
N ILE A 105 -11.43 8.79 4.90
CA ILE A 105 -10.90 8.83 3.54
C ILE A 105 -10.28 10.21 3.33
N HIS A 106 -8.98 10.25 3.01
CA HIS A 106 -8.22 11.46 2.76
C HIS A 106 -8.03 11.64 1.26
N GLN A 107 -8.51 12.74 0.71
CA GLN A 107 -8.26 13.10 -0.68
C GLN A 107 -7.12 14.10 -0.72
N ILE A 108 -6.01 13.74 -1.38
CA ILE A 108 -4.78 14.54 -1.43
C ILE A 108 -4.52 15.14 -2.81
N TYR A 109 -5.58 15.33 -3.58
CA TYR A 109 -5.55 15.93 -4.90
C TYR A 109 -6.50 17.12 -4.94
N GLU A 110 -6.15 18.13 -5.74
CA GLU A 110 -7.09 19.19 -6.10
C GLU A 110 -7.83 18.79 -7.37
N GLU A 111 -9.16 18.86 -7.37
CA GLU A 111 -9.99 18.42 -8.51
C GLU A 111 -9.65 19.18 -9.81
N GLU A 112 -9.47 20.49 -9.72
CA GLU A 112 -9.18 21.34 -10.89
C GLU A 112 -7.81 21.00 -11.46
N TRP A 113 -6.80 20.88 -10.59
CA TRP A 113 -5.46 20.45 -10.98
C TRP A 113 -5.50 19.06 -11.61
N PHE A 114 -6.23 18.11 -11.04
CA PHE A 114 -6.31 16.75 -11.56
C PHE A 114 -6.97 16.71 -12.95
N LYS A 115 -8.04 17.48 -13.18
CA LYS A 115 -8.70 17.60 -14.49
C LYS A 115 -7.73 18.17 -15.54
N ASP A 116 -6.96 19.19 -15.18
CA ASP A 116 -5.95 19.78 -16.07
C ASP A 116 -4.77 18.83 -16.32
N ALA A 117 -4.33 18.10 -15.29
CA ALA A 117 -3.26 17.11 -15.38
C ALA A 117 -3.60 15.97 -16.37
N ILE A 118 -4.83 15.47 -16.32
CA ILE A 118 -5.32 14.47 -17.28
C ILE A 118 -5.34 15.06 -18.70
N LYS A 119 -5.86 16.28 -18.86
CA LYS A 119 -5.94 16.96 -20.15
C LYS A 119 -4.57 17.19 -20.78
N ASN A 120 -3.59 17.58 -19.97
CA ASN A 120 -2.24 17.92 -20.41
C ASN A 120 -1.26 16.74 -20.39
N SER A 121 -1.75 15.51 -20.14
CA SER A 121 -0.92 14.30 -20.07
C SER A 121 0.27 14.43 -19.10
N ILE A 122 0.05 15.11 -17.96
CA ILE A 122 1.04 15.17 -16.87
C ILE A 122 1.38 13.74 -16.44
N SER A 123 2.63 13.53 -16.03
CA SER A 123 3.16 12.21 -15.68
C SER A 123 2.18 11.40 -14.83
N ALA A 124 1.80 10.22 -15.34
CA ALA A 124 0.92 9.29 -14.65
C ALA A 124 1.44 8.84 -13.27
N SER A 125 2.73 9.06 -12.98
CA SER A 125 3.35 8.74 -11.69
C SER A 125 3.06 9.75 -10.58
N LYS A 126 2.76 11.02 -10.92
CA LYS A 126 2.75 12.11 -9.93
C LYS A 126 1.75 11.88 -8.78
N PRO A 127 0.50 11.42 -9.03
CA PRO A 127 -0.41 11.08 -7.94
C PRO A 127 0.15 10.02 -6.98
N TYR A 128 0.85 9.01 -7.50
CA TYR A 128 1.43 7.95 -6.68
C TYR A 128 2.65 8.43 -5.88
N GLU A 129 3.44 9.35 -6.43
CA GLU A 129 4.52 10.01 -5.68
C GLU A 129 3.95 10.80 -4.49
N LEU A 130 2.88 11.58 -4.71
CA LEU A 130 2.20 12.33 -3.65
C LEU A 130 1.61 11.40 -2.59
N LEU A 131 1.04 10.26 -3.00
CA LEU A 131 0.56 9.23 -2.08
C LEU A 131 1.70 8.70 -1.20
N GLY A 132 2.81 8.28 -1.81
CA GLY A 132 3.96 7.77 -1.07
C GLY A 132 4.52 8.78 -0.07
N ASP A 133 4.65 10.04 -0.49
CA ASP A 133 5.13 11.14 0.35
C ASP A 133 4.19 11.37 1.54
N TYR A 134 2.88 11.51 1.28
CA TYR A 134 1.86 11.72 2.31
C TYR A 134 1.85 10.57 3.34
N LEU A 135 1.88 9.32 2.88
CA LEU A 135 1.90 8.15 3.75
C LEU A 135 3.12 8.17 4.69
N CYS A 136 4.29 8.54 4.18
CA CYS A 136 5.52 8.61 4.97
C CYS A 136 5.60 9.86 5.88
N ASP A 137 4.95 10.96 5.50
CA ASP A 137 4.93 12.21 6.29
C ASP A 137 4.03 12.13 7.52
N ILE A 138 2.88 11.45 7.38
CA ILE A 138 1.88 11.36 8.46
C ILE A 138 2.19 10.22 9.43
N SER A 139 2.89 9.19 8.97
CA SER A 139 3.12 7.97 9.75
C SER A 139 4.35 8.04 10.64
N GLN A 140 4.27 7.40 11.81
CA GLN A 140 5.44 7.17 12.67
C GLN A 140 6.16 5.90 12.24
N GLN A 141 5.45 4.99 11.55
CA GLN A 141 6.03 3.76 11.01
C GLN A 141 5.52 3.49 9.60
N CYS A 142 6.38 2.94 8.73
CA CYS A 142 6.00 2.45 7.42
C CYS A 142 6.37 0.97 7.28
N ILE A 143 5.43 0.18 6.77
CA ILE A 143 5.64 -1.21 6.37
C ILE A 143 5.67 -1.27 4.85
N PHE A 144 6.81 -1.68 4.30
CA PHE A 144 7.04 -1.85 2.87
C PHE A 144 7.06 -3.34 2.53
N VAL A 145 6.14 -3.79 1.67
CA VAL A 145 6.10 -5.18 1.19
C VAL A 145 6.42 -5.21 -0.30
N TRP A 146 7.62 -5.65 -0.65
CA TRP A 146 8.15 -5.52 -2.01
C TRP A 146 9.19 -6.58 -2.36
N ASP A 147 9.60 -6.69 -3.62
CA ASP A 147 10.55 -7.70 -4.11
C ASP A 147 12.03 -7.34 -3.93
N GLY A 148 12.33 -6.17 -3.36
CA GLY A 148 13.70 -5.68 -3.23
C GLY A 148 14.30 -5.10 -4.53
N VAL A 149 13.54 -5.04 -5.63
CA VAL A 149 14.04 -4.59 -6.94
C VAL A 149 13.72 -3.10 -7.15
N GLN A 150 14.78 -2.30 -7.28
CA GLN A 150 14.64 -0.92 -7.74
C GLN A 150 14.47 -0.89 -9.25
N ASN A 151 13.29 -0.44 -9.72
CA ASN A 151 12.95 -0.39 -11.14
C ASN A 151 12.89 1.05 -11.70
N GLY A 152 13.23 2.05 -10.87
CA GLY A 152 13.25 3.46 -11.26
C GLY A 152 11.87 4.04 -11.60
N LYS A 153 10.76 3.36 -11.29
CA LYS A 153 9.40 3.86 -11.54
C LYS A 153 9.00 4.85 -10.44
N PRO A 154 8.81 6.15 -10.75
CA PRO A 154 8.40 7.13 -9.75
C PRO A 154 7.05 6.77 -9.14
N GLY A 155 6.90 6.98 -7.83
CA GLY A 155 5.68 6.65 -7.08
C GLY A 155 5.43 5.16 -6.83
N GLY A 156 6.36 4.28 -7.25
CA GLY A 156 6.35 2.88 -6.87
C GLY A 156 6.87 2.64 -5.45
N THR A 157 6.69 1.43 -4.91
CA THR A 157 7.13 1.09 -3.53
C THR A 157 8.61 1.34 -3.29
N SER A 158 9.47 1.07 -4.28
CA SER A 158 10.92 1.29 -4.16
C SER A 158 11.31 2.77 -4.14
N ASP A 159 10.61 3.62 -4.91
CA ASP A 159 10.77 5.07 -4.88
C ASP A 159 10.32 5.64 -3.53
N THR A 160 9.14 5.23 -3.05
CA THR A 160 8.64 5.64 -1.73
C THR A 160 9.57 5.21 -0.61
N LEU A 161 10.11 3.99 -0.65
CA LEU A 161 11.11 3.54 0.33
C LEU A 161 12.38 4.38 0.27
N ALA A 162 12.90 4.69 -0.92
CA ALA A 162 14.09 5.53 -1.07
C ALA A 162 13.92 6.92 -0.44
N LYS A 163 12.72 7.51 -0.57
CA LYS A 163 12.36 8.77 0.10
C LYS A 163 12.20 8.59 1.60
N ALA A 164 11.54 7.51 2.05
CA ALA A 164 11.37 7.18 3.45
C ALA A 164 12.71 7.01 4.19
N MET A 165 13.73 6.46 3.52
CA MET A 165 15.09 6.32 4.07
C MET A 165 15.77 7.66 4.39
N GLN A 166 15.30 8.77 3.80
CA GLN A 166 15.81 10.11 4.12
C GLN A 166 15.16 10.71 5.38
N LYS A 167 14.08 10.12 5.90
CA LYS A 167 13.34 10.59 7.08
C LYS A 167 13.88 9.95 8.35
N LYS A 168 14.53 10.73 9.23
CA LYS A 168 15.19 10.20 10.44
C LYS A 168 14.25 9.69 11.53
N ASP A 169 13.06 10.28 11.66
CA ASP A 169 12.12 9.95 12.74
C ASP A 169 11.08 8.88 12.35
N LEU A 170 11.15 8.37 11.13
CA LEU A 170 10.24 7.36 10.61
C LEU A 170 10.79 5.96 10.88
N ILE A 171 10.05 5.08 11.54
CA ILE A 171 10.46 3.67 11.67
C ILE A 171 10.08 2.93 10.39
N LYS A 172 11.02 2.21 9.76
CA LYS A 172 10.74 1.45 8.54
C LYS A 172 10.84 -0.04 8.80
N TRP A 173 9.87 -0.78 8.30
CA TRP A 173 9.82 -2.23 8.29
C TRP A 173 9.76 -2.71 6.84
N GLU A 174 10.68 -3.57 6.44
CA GLU A 174 10.66 -4.15 5.11
C GLU A 174 10.33 -5.64 5.16
N LEU A 175 9.37 -6.07 4.34
CA LEU A 175 9.12 -7.45 3.99
C LEU A 175 9.56 -7.65 2.54
N LYS A 176 10.77 -8.18 2.36
CA LYS A 176 11.30 -8.53 1.04
C LYS A 176 10.74 -9.88 0.60
N LEU A 177 10.16 -9.92 -0.60
CA LEU A 177 9.63 -11.12 -1.25
C LEU A 177 10.77 -11.77 -2.04
N PHE A 178 11.57 -12.62 -1.40
CA PHE A 178 12.68 -13.30 -2.09
C PHE A 178 12.18 -14.45 -2.98
N ASN A 179 12.72 -14.52 -4.20
CA ASN A 179 12.73 -15.66 -5.14
C ASN A 179 11.48 -16.56 -5.20
N GLU A 180 10.50 -16.15 -6.00
CA GLU A 180 9.76 -17.06 -6.91
C GLU A 180 9.72 -16.53 -8.36
N ILE A 181 10.21 -15.31 -8.65
CA ILE A 181 10.28 -14.75 -10.01
C ILE A 181 11.43 -15.40 -10.83
N SER A 182 12.39 -16.06 -10.17
CA SER A 182 13.59 -16.68 -10.78
C SER A 182 13.58 -18.22 -10.84
N GLY A 183 12.51 -18.89 -10.40
CA GLY A 183 12.38 -20.35 -10.49
C GLY A 183 13.27 -21.18 -9.55
N GLN A 184 13.84 -20.59 -8.49
CA GLN A 184 14.60 -21.34 -7.48
C GLN A 184 13.82 -21.51 -6.17
N THR A 185 13.51 -22.76 -5.85
CA THR A 185 12.83 -23.24 -4.63
C THR A 185 13.84 -23.56 -3.53
N ASP A 186 14.38 -22.56 -2.83
CA ASP A 186 14.96 -22.81 -1.51
C ASP A 186 13.97 -22.33 -0.45
N GLN A 187 13.39 -23.28 0.32
CA GLN A 187 12.29 -23.09 1.26
C GLN A 187 12.69 -22.46 2.62
N SER A 188 13.94 -22.05 2.80
CA SER A 188 14.49 -21.71 4.13
C SER A 188 14.51 -20.22 4.53
N GLU A 189 14.45 -19.25 3.60
CA GLU A 189 14.53 -17.81 3.93
C GLU A 189 13.61 -16.93 3.05
N PHE A 190 12.28 -17.01 3.21
CA PHE A 190 11.35 -16.26 2.33
C PHE A 190 11.14 -14.80 2.74
N TYR A 191 11.28 -14.49 4.02
CA TYR A 191 10.84 -13.22 4.60
C TYR A 191 11.75 -12.82 5.74
N LYS A 192 12.55 -11.78 5.53
CA LYS A 192 13.31 -11.14 6.61
C LYS A 192 12.71 -9.77 6.85
N TRP A 193 12.14 -9.58 8.04
CA TRP A 193 11.80 -8.24 8.51
C TRP A 193 13.09 -7.50 8.82
N GLU A 194 13.34 -6.44 8.06
CA GLU A 194 14.44 -5.52 8.36
C GLU A 194 13.86 -4.24 8.97
N LYS A 195 14.40 -3.86 10.13
CA LYS A 195 14.04 -2.61 10.82
C LYS A 195 15.13 -1.59 10.58
N PHE A 196 14.75 -0.42 10.09
CA PHE A 196 15.63 0.73 10.00
C PHE A 196 15.15 1.82 10.95
N LEU A 197 16.10 2.38 11.70
CA LEU A 197 15.92 3.56 12.55
C LEU A 197 16.36 4.77 11.71
#